data_AF-A0A534P288-F1
#
_entry.id   AF-A0A534P288-F1
#
_cell.length_a   1.000
_cell.length_b   1.000
_cell.length_c   1.000
_cell.angle_alpha   90.00
_cell.angle_beta   90.00
_cell.angle_gamma   90.00
#
_symmetry.space_group_name_H-M   'P 1'
#
loop_
_entity.id
_entity.type
_entity.pdbx_description
1 polymer ?
#
loop_
_entity_poly.entity_id
_entity_poly.type
_entity_poly.pdbx_seq_one_letter_code
_entity_poly.pdbx_strand_id
1 'polypeptide(L)' 'MSEKEKEIPARYLDRRVVERYIKRGLLDEKEYARHLKALDDLAEKAGSVETEFSSVDGIGPTR' A
#
# COMPACT_ATOMS: atom_id res chain seq x y z
N MET A 1 -22.74 7.07 -23.95
CA MET A 1 -21.67 6.08 -24.24
C MET A 1 -20.81 6.00 -22.99
N SER A 2 -20.99 4.97 -22.16
CA SER A 2 -20.22 4.78 -20.93
C SER A 2 -18.74 4.65 -21.26
N GLU A 3 -17.96 5.67 -20.89
CA GLU A 3 -16.53 5.52 -20.70
C GLU A 3 -16.37 4.48 -19.59
N LYS A 4 -15.92 3.28 -19.96
CA LYS A 4 -15.54 2.26 -18.99
C LYS A 4 -14.63 2.92 -17.97
N GLU A 5 -15.11 2.98 -16.73
CA GLU A 5 -14.35 3.35 -15.54
C GLU A 5 -12.99 2.68 -15.68
N LYS A 6 -11.95 3.48 -15.92
CA LYS A 6 -10.58 2.98 -15.96
C LYS A 6 -10.24 2.58 -14.53
N GLU A 7 -10.52 1.33 -14.22
CA GLU A 7 -10.24 0.73 -12.93
C GLU A 7 -8.74 0.92 -12.64
N ILE A 8 -8.45 1.75 -11.65
CA ILE A 8 -7.08 2.08 -11.28
C ILE A 8 -6.50 0.82 -10.63
N PRO A 9 -5.39 0.25 -11.15
CA PRO A 9 -4.90 -1.00 -10.60
C PRO A 9 -4.49 -0.80 -9.13
N ALA A 10 -5.11 -1.57 -8.22
CA ALA A 10 -4.93 -1.42 -6.77
C ALA A 10 -3.45 -1.54 -6.33
N ARG A 11 -2.62 -2.25 -7.10
CA ARG A 11 -1.17 -2.38 -6.88
C ARG A 11 -0.41 -1.06 -6.94
N TYR A 12 -0.97 -0.03 -7.57
CA TYR A 12 -0.36 1.31 -7.68
C TYR A 12 -1.02 2.35 -6.76
N LEU A 13 -1.98 1.92 -5.93
CA LEU A 13 -2.66 2.78 -4.97
C LEU A 13 -2.00 2.65 -3.61
N ASP A 14 -1.00 3.50 -3.35
CA ASP A 14 -0.56 3.74 -1.98
C ASP A 14 -1.57 4.66 -1.25
N ARG A 15 -1.51 4.68 0.08
CA ARG A 15 -2.40 5.48 0.92
C ARG A 15 -2.45 6.96 0.51
N ARG A 16 -1.32 7.55 0.12
CA ARG A 16 -1.22 8.98 -0.26
C ARG A 16 -1.85 9.24 -1.63
N VAL A 17 -1.73 8.29 -2.56
CA VAL A 17 -2.36 8.33 -3.88
C VAL A 17 -3.88 8.24 -3.72
N VAL A 18 -4.37 7.31 -2.90
CA VAL A 18 -5.81 7.20 -2.58
C VAL A 18 -6.34 8.51 -1.99
N GLU A 19 -5.70 9.04 -0.94
CA GLU A 19 -6.11 10.31 -0.32
C GLU A 19 -6.16 11.47 -1.34
N ARG A 20 -5.20 11.51 -2.26
CA ARG A 20 -5.16 12.50 -3.34
C ARG A 20 -6.30 12.31 -4.35
N TYR A 21 -6.62 11.07 -4.70
CA TYR A 21 -7.68 10.76 -5.68
C TYR A 21 -9.07 11.03 -5.11
N ILE A 22 -9.29 10.75 -3.82
CA ILE A 22 -10.51 11.16 -3.12
C ILE A 22 -10.68 12.68 -3.18
N LYS A 23 -9.62 13.45 -2.85
CA LYS A 23 -9.63 14.92 -2.95
C LYS A 23 -9.89 15.45 -4.37
N ARG A 24 -9.53 14.68 -5.40
CA ARG A 24 -9.74 15.02 -6.81
C ARG A 24 -11.08 14.52 -7.36
N GLY A 25 -11.88 13.80 -6.57
CA GLY A 25 -13.14 13.20 -7.00
C GLY A 25 -12.97 12.01 -7.96
N LEU A 26 -11.77 11.42 -8.03
CA LEU A 26 -11.46 10.26 -8.87
C LEU A 26 -11.74 8.93 -8.16
N LEU A 27 -11.96 8.96 -6.85
CA LEU A 27 -12.25 7.80 -6.02
C LEU A 27 -13.33 8.17 -5.00
N ASP A 28 -14.32 7.31 -4.79
CA ASP A 28 -15.31 7.48 -3.72
C ASP A 28 -14.76 6.95 -2.38
N GLU A 29 -14.97 7.73 -1.33
CA GLU A 29 -14.54 7.39 0.03
C GLU A 29 -15.28 6.17 0.56
N LYS A 30 -16.58 6.03 0.25
CA LYS A 30 -17.39 4.90 0.73
C LYS A 30 -16.99 3.61 0.03
N GLU A 31 -16.71 3.68 -1.26
CA GLU A 31 -16.23 2.54 -2.03
C GLU A 31 -14.85 2.07 -1.53
N TYR A 32 -13.92 3.00 -1.31
CA TYR A 32 -12.61 2.68 -0.75
C TYR A 32 -12.72 2.04 0.65
N ALA A 33 -13.58 2.58 1.52
CA ALA A 33 -13.81 2.01 2.85
C ALA A 33 -14.41 0.59 2.78
N ARG A 34 -15.27 0.30 1.79
CA ARG A 34 -15.81 -1.04 1.56
C ARG A 34 -14.72 -1.99 1.07
N HIS A 35 -13.87 -1.54 0.16
CA HIS A 35 -12.73 -2.32 -0.33
C HIS A 35 -11.80 -2.72 0.82
N LEU A 36 -11.41 -1.76 1.67
CA LEU A 36 -10.56 -2.05 2.84
C LEU A 36 -11.16 -3.09 3.79
N LYS A 37 -12.49 -3.05 3.99
CA LYS A 37 -13.19 -4.04 4.81
C LYS A 37 -13.32 -5.42 4.17
N ALA A 38 -13.21 -5.50 2.84
CA ALA A 38 -13.25 -6.75 2.10
C ALA A 38 -11.87 -7.40 1.95
N LEU A 39 -10.80 -6.75 2.41
CA LEU A 39 -9.46 -7.34 2.43
C LEU A 39 -9.41 -8.43 3.51
N ASP A 40 -8.84 -9.58 3.16
CA ASP A 40 -8.60 -10.66 4.11
C ASP A 40 -7.60 -10.22 5.18
N ASP A 41 -7.83 -10.67 6.42
CA ASP A 41 -6.80 -10.57 7.45
C ASP A 41 -5.66 -11.55 7.11
N LEU A 42 -4.47 -11.00 6.87
CA LEU A 42 -3.28 -11.76 6.54
C LEU A 42 -2.34 -11.90 7.74
N ALA A 43 -2.74 -11.47 8.94
CA ALA A 43 -1.92 -11.56 10.15
C ALA A 43 -1.48 -13.00 10.44
N GLU A 44 -2.36 -13.98 10.25
CA GLU A 44 -2.04 -15.41 10.44
C GLU A 44 -1.10 -15.97 9.35
N LYS A 45 -0.99 -15.29 8.20
CA LYS A 45 -0.11 -15.67 7.09
C LYS A 45 1.24 -14.94 7.16
N ALA A 46 1.50 -14.18 8.22
CA ALA A 46 2.76 -13.48 8.40
C ALA A 46 3.90 -14.49 8.66
N GLY A 47 4.90 -14.48 7.78
CA GLY A 47 6.15 -15.22 7.99
C GLY A 47 7.09 -14.43 8.92
N SER A 48 7.83 -15.15 9.77
CA SER A 48 8.99 -14.60 10.47
C SER A 48 10.01 -14.15 9.42
N VAL A 49 10.39 -12.88 9.44
CA VAL A 49 11.50 -12.36 8.64
C VAL A 49 12.69 -12.19 9.57
N GLU A 50 13.65 -13.10 9.46
CA GLU A 50 14.94 -12.95 10.13
C GLU A 50 15.86 -12.13 9.22
N THR A 51 16.28 -10.96 9.70
CA THR A 51 17.31 -10.15 9.05
C THR A 51 18.66 -10.44 9.69
N GLU A 52 19.54 -11.10 8.94
CA GLU A 52 20.95 -11.20 9.33
C GLU A 52 21.63 -9.85 9.11
N PHE A 53 22.08 -9.21 10.19
CA PHE A 53 23.03 -8.10 10.10
C PHE A 53 24.40 -8.68 9.73
N SER A 54 24.63 -8.90 8.43
CA SER A 54 25.99 -9.08 7.93
C SER A 54 26.68 -7.72 8.05
N SER A 55 27.43 -7.52 9.13
CA SER A 55 28.38 -6.42 9.25
C SER A 55 29.48 -6.64 8.21
N VAL A 56 29.22 -6.26 6.97
CA VAL A 56 30.29 -6.04 5.99
C VAL A 56 31.08 -4.86 6.55
N ASP A 57 32.35 -5.15 6.85
CA ASP A 57 33.29 -4.34 7.60
C ASP A 57 33.17 -2.82 7.38
N GLY A 58 32.94 -2.09 8.48
CA GLY A 58 33.58 -0.78 8.67
C GLY A 58 32.92 0.47 8.08
N ILE A 59 31.60 0.56 7.91
CA ILE A 59 30.95 1.83 7.55
C ILE A 59 29.98 2.29 8.64
N GLY A 60 30.55 2.83 9.72
CA GLY A 60 29.86 3.66 10.70
C GLY A 60 30.70 4.91 10.99
N PRO A 61 30.10 6.08 11.21
CA PRO A 61 30.87 7.33 11.32
C PRO A 61 31.79 7.29 12.54
N THR A 62 33.07 7.56 12.31
CA THR A 62 34.06 7.77 13.36
C THR A 62 33.60 8.92 14.25
N ARG A 63 33.44 8.62 15.54
CA ARG A 63 33.03 9.58 16.58
C ARG A 63 34.15 10.57 16.88
#